data_AF-A0A2E1A4E4-F1
#
_entry.id   AF-A0A2E1A4E4-F1
#
_cell.length_a   1.000
_cell.length_b   1.000
_cell.length_c   1.000
_cell.angle_alpha   90.00
_cell.angle_beta   90.00
_cell.angle_gamma   90.00
#
_symmetry.space_group_name_H-M   'P 1'
#
loop_
_entity.id
_entity.type
_entity.pdbx_description
1 polymer ?
#
loop_
_entity_poly.entity_id
_entity_poly.type
_entity_poly.pdbx_seq_one_letter_code
_entity_poly.pdbx_strand_id
1 'polypeptide(L)'
;MPIANHETYCRMLDNAQQNGFAYPAINVASTTTANAALRAFAEARSDGIIQVSTGGGEFASGQAVKNGALGAISLAQHLHLMAEQYPVQIALHTDHCQPKKVDSFLRPLIAETAKRRAQGLPNLFSSHMFDGSELPLDENMEISKQLLAECAEQQIILEVEAGVVGGEEDGVDHGDQPNEKLYTTPEDMVQVYEALSGIGRFMFAATFGNVHGVYKPGNVKLEPTILRDGQAAVTAKHGTAAEMDLVFHGGSG
;
A
#
# COMPACT_ATOMS: atom_id res chain seq x y z
N MET A 1 15.70 -13.49 8.94
CA MET A 1 14.76 -14.16 8.00
C MET A 1 14.60 -13.25 6.79
N PRO A 2 14.41 -13.78 5.57
CA PRO A 2 14.33 -12.93 4.39
C PRO A 2 13.06 -12.08 4.41
N ILE A 3 12.99 -11.11 3.49
CA ILE A 3 11.75 -10.42 3.12
C ILE A 3 10.62 -11.43 2.89
N ALA A 4 9.42 -11.09 3.37
CA ALA A 4 8.24 -11.93 3.28
C ALA A 4 7.90 -12.21 1.80
N ASN A 5 7.94 -13.49 1.43
CA ASN A 5 7.43 -13.95 0.15
C ASN A 5 5.89 -13.87 0.13
N HIS A 6 5.29 -14.09 -1.05
CA HIS A 6 3.84 -13.97 -1.24
C HIS A 6 3.01 -14.77 -0.22
N GLU A 7 3.29 -16.07 -0.04
CA GLU A 7 2.56 -16.91 0.88
C GLU A 7 2.69 -16.43 2.34
N THR A 8 3.90 -16.00 2.73
CA THR A 8 4.14 -15.48 4.08
C THR A 8 3.41 -14.16 4.29
N TYR A 9 3.41 -13.28 3.30
CA TYR A 9 2.71 -12.00 3.41
C TYR A 9 1.18 -12.18 3.45
N CYS A 10 0.64 -13.10 2.65
CA CYS A 10 -0.76 -13.51 2.77
C CYS A 10 -1.11 -13.99 4.18
N ARG A 11 -0.29 -14.88 4.77
CA ARG A 11 -0.50 -15.35 6.15
C ARG A 11 -0.38 -14.23 7.19
N MET A 12 0.51 -13.26 6.98
CA MET A 12 0.62 -12.09 7.85
C MET A 12 -0.73 -11.35 7.87
N LEU A 13 -1.24 -10.98 6.69
CA LEU A 13 -2.52 -10.26 6.58
C LEU A 13 -3.70 -11.07 7.16
N ASP A 14 -3.78 -12.37 6.85
CA ASP A 14 -4.81 -13.25 7.42
C ASP A 14 -4.74 -13.30 8.95
N ASN A 15 -3.52 -13.36 9.50
CA ASN A 15 -3.31 -13.39 10.95
C ASN A 15 -3.71 -12.06 11.61
N ALA A 16 -3.43 -10.93 10.97
CA ALA A 16 -3.86 -9.61 11.43
C ALA A 16 -5.39 -9.50 11.48
N GLN A 17 -6.05 -9.90 10.40
CA GLN A 17 -7.52 -9.88 10.28
C GLN A 17 -8.18 -10.83 11.30
N GLN A 18 -7.71 -12.06 11.43
CA GLN A 18 -8.28 -13.07 12.33
C GLN A 18 -8.12 -12.73 13.82
N ASN A 19 -7.05 -12.00 14.18
CA ASN A 19 -6.73 -11.70 15.57
C ASN A 19 -6.96 -10.23 15.95
N GLY A 20 -7.53 -9.42 15.06
CA GLY A 20 -7.95 -8.05 15.35
C GLY A 20 -6.78 -7.09 15.63
N PHE A 21 -5.71 -7.17 14.85
CA PHE A 21 -4.60 -6.21 14.90
C PHE A 21 -4.21 -5.75 13.49
N ALA A 22 -3.30 -4.78 13.40
CA ALA A 22 -2.78 -4.28 12.13
C ALA A 22 -1.25 -4.21 12.15
N TYR A 23 -0.62 -4.25 10.97
CA TYR A 23 0.81 -4.02 10.82
C TYR A 23 1.10 -2.55 10.52
N PRO A 24 2.11 -1.95 11.17
CA PRO A 24 2.63 -0.66 10.74
C PRO A 24 3.31 -0.76 9.36
N ALA A 25 3.02 0.21 8.49
CA ALA A 25 3.73 0.44 7.24
C ALA A 25 4.56 1.73 7.34
N ILE A 26 5.89 1.62 7.25
CA ILE A 26 6.81 2.72 7.56
C ILE A 26 7.48 3.22 6.29
N ASN A 27 7.23 4.48 5.94
CA ASN A 27 7.91 5.15 4.84
C ASN A 27 9.41 5.28 5.09
N VAL A 28 10.21 4.96 4.07
CA VAL A 28 11.66 5.13 4.08
C VAL A 28 12.13 5.80 2.79
N ALA A 29 13.21 6.58 2.91
CA ALA A 29 13.83 7.27 1.78
C ALA A 29 15.35 7.06 1.72
N SER A 30 15.93 6.37 2.71
CA SER A 30 17.38 6.20 2.81
C SER A 30 17.73 4.89 3.49
N THR A 31 18.97 4.43 3.35
CA THR A 31 19.48 3.28 4.11
C THR A 31 19.41 3.51 5.61
N THR A 32 19.52 4.75 6.08
CA THR A 32 19.39 5.10 7.50
C THR A 32 17.98 4.88 8.02
N THR A 33 16.96 5.36 7.29
CA THR A 33 15.55 5.17 7.67
C THR A 33 15.11 3.72 7.50
N ALA A 34 15.57 3.04 6.44
CA ALA A 34 15.39 1.60 6.24
C ALA A 34 15.93 0.77 7.42
N ASN A 35 17.16 1.05 7.86
CA ASN A 35 17.76 0.35 9.00
C ASN A 35 17.03 0.66 10.31
N ALA A 36 16.56 1.89 10.49
CA ALA A 36 15.78 2.27 11.66
C ALA A 36 14.46 1.50 11.75
N ALA A 37 13.73 1.37 10.63
CA ALA A 37 12.50 0.59 10.56
C ALA A 37 12.73 -0.90 10.87
N LEU A 38 13.74 -1.53 10.24
CA LEU A 38 14.10 -2.92 10.51
C LEU A 38 14.41 -3.17 11.99
N ARG A 39 15.21 -2.29 12.59
CA ARG A 39 15.54 -2.37 14.01
C ARG A 39 14.30 -2.22 14.88
N ALA A 40 13.43 -1.26 14.58
CA ALA A 40 12.22 -1.00 15.37
C ALA A 40 11.28 -2.23 15.37
N PHE A 41 11.07 -2.87 14.21
CA PHE A 41 10.28 -4.10 14.12
C PHE A 41 10.89 -5.24 14.93
N ALA A 42 12.20 -5.43 14.83
CA ALA A 42 12.89 -6.47 15.60
C ALA A 42 12.84 -6.24 17.11
N GLU A 43 13.02 -4.99 17.57
CA GLU A 43 12.92 -4.63 18.99
C GLU A 43 11.48 -4.80 19.52
N ALA A 44 10.48 -4.46 18.70
CA ALA A 44 9.07 -4.68 19.00
C ALA A 44 8.65 -6.17 18.91
N ARG A 45 9.50 -7.04 18.35
CA ARG A 45 9.20 -8.44 18.01
C ARG A 45 7.92 -8.55 17.17
N SER A 46 7.76 -7.61 16.24
CA SER A 46 6.63 -7.53 15.34
C SER A 46 7.12 -7.70 13.92
N ASP A 47 6.36 -8.45 13.12
CA ASP A 47 6.45 -8.32 11.68
C ASP A 47 5.94 -6.93 11.26
N GLY A 48 6.22 -6.52 10.03
CA GLY A 48 5.84 -5.18 9.58
C GLY A 48 6.02 -4.96 8.09
N ILE A 49 5.66 -3.76 7.66
CA ILE A 49 5.74 -3.32 6.26
C ILE A 49 6.71 -2.14 6.19
N ILE A 50 7.61 -2.15 5.21
CA ILE A 50 8.45 -1.00 4.86
C ILE A 50 8.03 -0.52 3.48
N GLN A 51 7.69 0.76 3.36
CA GLN A 51 7.18 1.34 2.13
C GLN A 51 8.05 2.47 1.58
N VAL A 52 8.05 2.59 0.26
CA VAL A 52 8.78 3.64 -0.47
C VAL A 52 7.77 4.41 -1.33
N SER A 53 7.60 5.70 -1.05
CA SER A 53 6.79 6.59 -1.90
C SER A 53 7.52 6.93 -3.19
N THR A 54 6.80 7.54 -4.15
CA THR A 54 7.43 8.03 -5.38
C THR A 54 8.54 9.04 -5.08
N GLY A 55 8.28 9.98 -4.16
CA GLY A 55 9.27 10.96 -3.69
C GLY A 55 10.43 10.31 -2.92
N GLY A 56 10.16 9.31 -2.09
CA GLY A 56 11.18 8.54 -1.38
C GLY A 56 12.15 7.82 -2.32
N GLY A 57 11.61 7.23 -3.40
CA GLY A 57 12.40 6.66 -4.49
C GLY A 57 13.24 7.71 -5.23
N GLU A 58 12.64 8.85 -5.59
CA GLU A 58 13.36 9.93 -6.27
C GLU A 58 14.53 10.45 -5.41
N PHE A 59 14.29 10.64 -4.11
CA PHE A 59 15.32 11.01 -3.15
C PHE A 59 16.44 9.97 -3.08
N ALA A 60 16.11 8.69 -2.97
CA ALA A 60 17.08 7.60 -2.87
C ALA A 60 17.95 7.44 -4.13
N SER A 61 17.42 7.78 -5.30
CA SER A 61 18.20 7.81 -6.55
C SER A 61 19.19 8.97 -6.62
N GLY A 62 19.05 9.97 -5.74
CA GLY A 62 19.89 11.15 -5.67
C GLY A 62 19.41 12.30 -6.57
N GLN A 63 19.72 13.53 -6.16
CA GLN A 63 19.21 14.78 -6.79
C GLN A 63 19.60 14.97 -8.27
N ALA A 64 20.65 14.29 -8.73
CA ALA A 64 21.05 14.33 -10.14
C ALA A 64 20.30 13.32 -11.02
N VAL A 65 19.85 12.19 -10.44
CA VAL A 65 19.18 11.10 -11.18
C VAL A 65 17.67 11.25 -11.12
N LYS A 66 17.10 11.53 -9.93
CA LYS A 66 15.65 11.75 -9.69
C LYS A 66 14.76 10.71 -10.39
N ASN A 67 15.11 9.44 -10.28
CA ASN A 67 14.35 8.33 -10.83
C ASN A 67 13.73 7.52 -9.69
N GLY A 68 12.42 7.67 -9.50
CA GLY A 68 11.66 7.01 -8.44
C GLY A 68 11.84 5.48 -8.43
N ALA A 69 11.65 4.83 -9.57
CA ALA A 69 11.75 3.37 -9.67
C ALA A 69 13.16 2.88 -9.34
N LEU A 70 14.20 3.52 -9.88
CA LEU A 70 15.59 3.12 -9.63
C LEU A 70 15.97 3.27 -8.15
N GLY A 71 15.55 4.36 -7.49
CA GLY A 71 15.80 4.54 -6.07
C GLY A 71 15.02 3.55 -5.20
N ALA A 72 13.77 3.25 -5.55
CA ALA A 72 12.99 2.20 -4.88
C ALA A 72 13.64 0.81 -5.03
N ILE A 73 14.17 0.47 -6.22
CA ILE A 73 14.94 -0.75 -6.45
C ILE A 73 16.19 -0.79 -5.56
N SER A 74 16.93 0.31 -5.49
CA SER A 74 18.14 0.42 -4.66
C SER A 74 17.83 0.18 -3.17
N LEU A 75 16.78 0.83 -2.64
CA LEU A 75 16.35 0.64 -1.25
C LEU A 75 15.86 -0.79 -0.99
N ALA A 76 15.06 -1.35 -1.89
CA ALA A 76 14.56 -2.72 -1.75
C ALA A 76 15.73 -3.73 -1.73
N GLN A 77 16.72 -3.59 -2.61
CA GLN A 77 17.90 -4.46 -2.60
C GLN A 77 18.69 -4.38 -1.28
N HIS A 78 18.85 -3.17 -0.74
CA HIS A 78 19.44 -2.96 0.58
C HIS A 78 18.63 -3.66 1.68
N LEU A 79 17.30 -3.52 1.66
CA LEU A 79 16.39 -4.14 2.62
C LEU A 79 16.40 -5.66 2.54
N HIS A 80 16.44 -6.25 1.33
CA HIS A 80 16.60 -7.70 1.15
C HIS A 80 17.83 -8.23 1.87
N LEU A 81 18.98 -7.56 1.70
CA LEU A 81 20.22 -7.96 2.35
C LEU A 81 20.19 -7.76 3.87
N MET A 82 19.68 -6.62 4.34
CA MET A 82 19.69 -6.29 5.78
C MET A 82 18.66 -7.09 6.58
N ALA A 83 17.47 -7.37 6.02
CA ALA A 83 16.41 -8.10 6.71
C ALA A 83 16.85 -9.50 7.14
N GLU A 84 17.79 -10.14 6.43
CA GLU A 84 18.36 -11.44 6.80
C GLU A 84 18.89 -11.48 8.24
N GLN A 85 19.37 -10.33 8.75
CA GLN A 85 19.95 -10.19 10.08
C GLN A 85 18.92 -10.01 11.20
N TYR A 86 17.63 -9.92 10.87
CA TYR A 86 16.55 -9.69 11.83
C TYR A 86 15.60 -10.90 11.93
N PRO A 87 15.10 -11.24 13.13
CA PRO A 87 14.24 -12.39 13.37
C PRO A 87 12.74 -12.07 13.19
N VAL A 88 12.39 -11.20 12.24
CA VAL A 88 11.01 -10.78 11.93
C VAL A 88 10.75 -10.88 10.43
N GLN A 89 9.48 -10.99 10.03
CA GLN A 89 9.05 -10.96 8.63
C GLN A 89 8.77 -9.52 8.23
N ILE A 90 9.36 -9.09 7.11
CA ILE A 90 9.18 -7.74 6.58
C ILE A 90 8.63 -7.85 5.17
N ALA A 91 7.47 -7.26 4.93
CA ALA A 91 6.96 -7.05 3.58
C ALA A 91 7.48 -5.72 3.03
N LEU A 92 7.80 -5.71 1.74
CA LEU A 92 8.19 -4.48 1.03
C LEU A 92 7.01 -3.98 0.21
N HIS A 93 6.71 -2.69 0.34
CA HIS A 93 5.59 -2.03 -0.29
C HIS A 93 6.04 -0.77 -1.04
N THR A 94 5.25 -0.30 -2.01
CA THR A 94 5.41 1.05 -2.56
C THR A 94 4.14 1.82 -2.35
N ASP A 95 4.28 3.03 -1.83
CA ASP A 95 3.19 3.93 -1.48
C ASP A 95 2.54 4.56 -2.72
N HIS A 96 1.63 5.52 -2.50
CA HIS A 96 0.88 6.29 -3.50
C HIS A 96 1.56 6.41 -4.87
N CYS A 97 1.02 5.67 -5.85
CA CYS A 97 1.36 5.80 -7.25
C CYS A 97 0.15 6.30 -8.04
N GLN A 98 0.12 7.62 -8.28
CA GLN A 98 -0.91 8.27 -9.10
C GLN A 98 -0.91 7.75 -10.55
N PRO A 99 -2.03 7.87 -11.30
CA PRO A 99 -2.15 7.37 -12.67
C PRO A 99 -1.02 7.83 -13.59
N LYS A 100 -0.63 9.10 -13.50
CA LYS A 100 0.46 9.69 -14.29
C LYS A 100 1.85 9.09 -14.02
N LYS A 101 2.04 8.41 -12.89
CA LYS A 101 3.32 7.81 -12.47
C LYS A 101 3.41 6.31 -12.75
N VAL A 102 2.29 5.63 -13.08
CA VAL A 102 2.22 4.17 -13.29
C VAL A 102 3.33 3.65 -14.21
N ASP A 103 3.48 4.24 -15.40
CA ASP A 103 4.46 3.80 -16.40
C ASP A 103 5.91 4.11 -16.00
N SER A 104 6.12 5.15 -15.20
CA SER A 104 7.45 5.61 -14.79
C SER A 104 7.94 5.02 -13.46
N PHE A 105 7.02 4.48 -12.64
CA PHE A 105 7.28 4.02 -11.29
C PHE A 105 6.80 2.58 -11.08
N LEU A 106 5.49 2.35 -11.04
CA LEU A 106 4.91 1.06 -10.65
C LEU A 106 5.21 -0.08 -11.64
N ARG A 107 4.97 0.11 -12.93
CA ARG A 107 5.23 -0.91 -13.97
C ARG A 107 6.71 -1.32 -14.05
N PRO A 108 7.69 -0.39 -14.01
CA PRO A 108 9.10 -0.76 -13.91
C PRO A 108 9.43 -1.66 -12.72
N LEU A 109 8.77 -1.48 -11.57
CA LEU A 109 8.99 -2.28 -10.36
C LEU A 109 8.38 -3.69 -10.47
N ILE A 110 7.18 -3.80 -11.07
CA ILE A 110 6.58 -5.09 -11.42
C ILE A 110 7.50 -5.85 -12.40
N ALA A 111 8.01 -5.16 -13.42
CA ALA A 111 8.91 -5.74 -14.41
C ALA A 111 10.25 -6.22 -13.80
N GLU A 112 10.81 -5.48 -12.85
CA GLU A 112 12.02 -5.92 -12.13
C GLU A 112 11.73 -7.16 -11.26
N THR A 113 10.55 -7.25 -10.64
CA THR A 113 10.13 -8.50 -9.96
C THR A 113 10.01 -9.66 -10.94
N ALA A 114 9.38 -9.47 -12.10
CA ALA A 114 9.27 -10.52 -13.13
C ALA A 114 10.66 -11.02 -13.59
N LYS A 115 11.59 -10.09 -13.83
CA LYS A 115 12.98 -10.40 -14.18
C LYS A 115 13.70 -11.19 -13.08
N ARG A 116 13.52 -10.83 -11.81
CA ARG A 116 14.09 -11.55 -10.67
C ARG A 116 13.52 -12.97 -10.57
N ARG A 117 12.21 -13.14 -10.71
CA ARG A 117 11.56 -14.45 -10.68
C ARG A 117 12.04 -15.36 -11.80
N ALA A 118 12.23 -14.82 -13.01
CA ALA A 118 12.80 -15.55 -14.14
C ALA A 118 14.22 -16.08 -13.88
N GLN A 119 14.94 -15.49 -12.91
CA GLN A 119 16.26 -15.91 -12.45
C GLN A 119 16.22 -16.80 -11.18
N GLY A 120 15.04 -17.16 -10.70
CA GLY A 120 14.87 -17.91 -9.45
C GLY A 120 15.10 -17.08 -8.18
N LEU A 121 15.12 -15.75 -8.29
CA LEU A 121 15.24 -14.84 -7.16
C LEU A 121 13.86 -14.48 -6.58
N PRO A 122 13.78 -14.12 -5.27
CA PRO A 122 12.53 -13.65 -4.69
C PRO A 122 12.08 -12.32 -5.31
N ASN A 123 10.79 -12.04 -5.18
CA ASN A 123 10.19 -10.78 -5.58
C ASN A 123 10.96 -9.58 -5.02
N LEU A 124 11.02 -8.49 -5.77
CA LEU A 124 11.65 -7.27 -5.26
C LEU A 124 10.77 -6.63 -4.18
N PHE A 125 9.49 -6.45 -4.50
CA PHE A 125 8.46 -5.94 -3.60
C PHE A 125 7.39 -7.01 -3.35
N SER A 126 6.81 -6.99 -2.15
CA SER A 126 5.72 -7.88 -1.73
C SER A 126 4.36 -7.33 -2.17
N SER A 127 4.24 -6.00 -2.27
CA SER A 127 3.03 -5.29 -2.71
C SER A 127 3.34 -3.94 -3.35
N HIS A 128 2.37 -3.40 -4.10
CA HIS A 128 2.42 -2.05 -4.68
C HIS A 128 1.07 -1.36 -4.45
N MET A 129 1.06 -0.04 -4.28
CA MET A 129 -0.15 0.78 -4.24
C MET A 129 -0.40 1.46 -5.58
N PHE A 130 -1.65 1.39 -6.04
CA PHE A 130 -2.19 2.28 -7.06
C PHE A 130 -3.18 3.24 -6.41
N ASP A 131 -2.85 4.52 -6.48
CA ASP A 131 -3.71 5.59 -5.99
C ASP A 131 -4.48 6.18 -7.17
N GLY A 132 -5.70 5.68 -7.38
CA GLY A 132 -6.64 6.17 -8.38
C GLY A 132 -7.69 7.14 -7.81
N SER A 133 -7.49 7.66 -6.59
CA SER A 133 -8.46 8.48 -5.86
C SER A 133 -8.93 9.73 -6.61
N GLU A 134 -8.09 10.29 -7.48
CA GLU A 134 -8.41 11.46 -8.30
C GLU A 134 -9.36 11.16 -9.47
N LEU A 135 -9.52 9.88 -9.82
CA LEU A 135 -10.34 9.43 -10.94
C LEU A 135 -11.78 9.09 -10.49
N PRO A 136 -12.76 9.15 -11.40
CA PRO A 136 -14.06 8.50 -11.16
C PRO A 136 -13.86 7.02 -10.81
N LEU A 137 -14.68 6.51 -9.88
CA LEU A 137 -14.52 5.15 -9.35
C LEU A 137 -14.51 4.08 -10.46
N ASP A 138 -15.36 4.20 -11.47
CA ASP A 138 -15.37 3.28 -12.62
C ASP A 138 -14.02 3.24 -13.36
N GLU A 139 -13.42 4.41 -13.60
CA GLU A 139 -12.13 4.51 -14.30
C GLU A 139 -10.98 3.99 -13.43
N ASN A 140 -11.00 4.33 -12.14
CA ASN A 140 -10.07 3.79 -11.15
C ASN A 140 -10.12 2.25 -11.14
N MET A 141 -11.32 1.67 -11.09
CA MET A 141 -11.49 0.21 -11.06
C MET A 141 -11.03 -0.47 -12.36
N GLU A 142 -11.24 0.15 -13.53
CA GLU A 142 -10.73 -0.40 -14.78
C GLU A 142 -9.19 -0.45 -14.83
N ILE A 143 -8.51 0.58 -14.33
CA ILE A 143 -7.05 0.59 -14.23
C ILE A 143 -6.59 -0.40 -13.15
N SER A 144 -7.24 -0.39 -11.98
CA SER A 144 -6.93 -1.28 -10.86
C SER A 144 -7.03 -2.75 -11.24
N LYS A 145 -8.04 -3.16 -12.01
CA LYS A 145 -8.17 -4.54 -12.54
C LYS A 145 -6.97 -4.96 -13.38
N GLN A 146 -6.51 -4.09 -14.27
CA GLN A 146 -5.37 -4.36 -15.14
C GLN A 146 -4.09 -4.50 -14.30
N LEU A 147 -3.84 -3.56 -13.39
CA LEU A 147 -2.67 -3.59 -12.51
C LEU A 147 -2.70 -4.78 -11.54
N LEU A 148 -3.87 -5.18 -11.06
CA LEU A 148 -4.03 -6.33 -10.18
C LEU A 148 -3.72 -7.62 -10.93
N ALA A 149 -4.13 -7.74 -12.20
CA ALA A 149 -3.75 -8.87 -13.04
C ALA A 149 -2.23 -8.93 -13.27
N GLU A 150 -1.60 -7.79 -13.62
CA GLU A 150 -0.14 -7.67 -13.77
C GLU A 150 0.59 -8.08 -12.47
N CYS A 151 0.09 -7.63 -11.30
CA CYS A 151 0.65 -7.97 -9.99
C CYS A 151 0.45 -9.45 -9.63
N ALA A 152 -0.74 -10.01 -9.90
CA ALA A 152 -1.10 -11.38 -9.58
C ALA A 152 -0.22 -12.39 -10.33
N GLU A 153 0.08 -12.14 -11.62
CA GLU A 153 1.05 -12.92 -12.38
C GLU A 153 2.41 -12.99 -11.69
N GLN A 154 2.78 -11.88 -11.01
CA GLN A 154 4.03 -11.74 -10.30
C GLN A 154 3.99 -12.13 -8.81
N GLN A 155 2.86 -12.65 -8.31
CA GLN A 155 2.64 -12.94 -6.89
C GLN A 155 2.85 -11.71 -5.99
N ILE A 156 2.42 -10.54 -6.48
CA ILE A 156 2.43 -9.26 -5.77
C ILE A 156 0.99 -8.93 -5.36
N ILE A 157 0.80 -8.41 -4.15
CA ILE A 157 -0.50 -7.88 -3.70
C ILE A 157 -0.63 -6.44 -4.18
N LEU A 158 -1.79 -6.06 -4.72
CA LEU A 158 -2.07 -4.66 -5.08
C LEU A 158 -2.86 -3.99 -3.96
N GLU A 159 -2.41 -2.83 -3.50
CA GLU A 159 -3.22 -1.92 -2.72
C GLU A 159 -3.90 -0.92 -3.66
N VAL A 160 -5.18 -0.65 -3.43
CA VAL A 160 -5.95 0.32 -4.22
C VAL A 160 -6.63 1.32 -3.29
N GLU A 161 -6.71 2.56 -3.71
CA GLU A 161 -7.43 3.62 -2.99
C GLU A 161 -8.66 4.07 -3.76
N ALA A 162 -9.78 4.26 -3.05
CA ALA A 162 -10.98 4.90 -3.59
C ALA A 162 -11.56 5.91 -2.61
N GLY A 163 -11.91 7.09 -3.15
CA GLY A 163 -12.16 8.29 -2.35
C GLY A 163 -10.89 9.12 -2.23
N VAL A 164 -11.01 10.42 -2.01
CA VAL A 164 -9.86 11.34 -1.93
C VAL A 164 -9.39 11.43 -0.49
N VAL A 165 -8.10 11.19 -0.21
CA VAL A 165 -7.49 11.52 1.08
C VAL A 165 -7.20 13.02 1.15
N GLY A 166 -7.54 13.68 2.26
CA GLY A 166 -7.22 15.10 2.46
C GLY A 166 -5.75 15.32 2.81
N GLY A 167 -5.25 16.57 2.68
CA GLY A 167 -3.90 16.95 3.13
C GLY A 167 -2.82 16.91 2.05
N GLU A 168 -1.55 17.07 2.43
CA GLU A 168 -0.43 17.16 1.48
C GLU A 168 0.47 15.92 1.53
N GLU A 169 0.73 15.31 0.37
CA GLU A 169 1.67 14.20 0.21
C GLU A 169 2.49 14.35 -1.07
N ASP A 170 3.82 14.14 -0.99
CA ASP A 170 4.75 14.23 -2.13
C ASP A 170 4.59 15.53 -2.98
N GLY A 171 4.14 16.63 -2.35
CA GLY A 171 3.89 17.93 -2.99
C GLY A 171 2.53 18.07 -3.69
N VAL A 172 1.61 17.12 -3.47
CA VAL A 172 0.22 17.19 -3.92
C VAL A 172 -0.66 17.52 -2.71
N ASP A 173 -1.32 18.68 -2.76
CA ASP A 173 -2.21 19.16 -1.69
C ASP A 173 -3.68 18.90 -2.03
N HIS A 174 -4.35 18.15 -1.15
CA HIS A 174 -5.77 17.82 -1.17
C HIS A 174 -6.54 18.53 -0.03
N GLY A 175 -5.93 19.48 0.69
CA GLY A 175 -6.52 20.17 1.83
C GLY A 175 -7.80 20.96 1.54
N ASP A 176 -8.03 21.34 0.29
CA ASP A 176 -9.20 22.12 -0.16
C ASP A 176 -10.31 21.27 -0.83
N GLN A 177 -10.18 19.94 -0.87
CA GLN A 177 -11.19 19.08 -1.52
C GLN A 177 -12.52 19.08 -0.75
N PRO A 178 -13.69 19.01 -1.45
CA PRO A 178 -14.99 18.97 -0.80
C PRO A 178 -15.09 17.79 0.18
N ASN A 179 -15.60 18.02 1.39
CA ASN A 179 -15.76 17.01 2.44
C ASN A 179 -16.42 15.71 1.95
N GLU A 180 -17.34 15.79 0.98
CA GLU A 180 -18.07 14.63 0.44
C GLU A 180 -17.16 13.63 -0.30
N LYS A 181 -15.99 14.06 -0.80
CA LYS A 181 -15.02 13.15 -1.43
C LYS A 181 -14.09 12.45 -0.43
N LEU A 182 -14.10 12.85 0.85
CA LEU A 182 -13.23 12.34 1.90
C LEU A 182 -13.77 11.07 2.59
N TYR A 183 -14.96 10.61 2.18
CA TYR A 183 -15.66 9.50 2.81
C TYR A 183 -16.13 8.50 1.75
N THR A 184 -15.53 7.32 1.74
CA THR A 184 -15.99 6.17 0.96
C THR A 184 -17.39 5.74 1.43
N THR A 185 -18.25 5.36 0.49
CA THR A 185 -19.59 4.84 0.80
C THR A 185 -19.60 3.30 0.86
N PRO A 186 -20.58 2.67 1.54
CA PRO A 186 -20.76 1.22 1.47
C PRO A 186 -20.91 0.70 0.03
N GLU A 187 -21.57 1.46 -0.84
CA GLU A 187 -21.73 1.15 -2.26
C GLU A 187 -20.39 1.14 -3.00
N ASP A 188 -19.50 2.10 -2.71
CA ASP A 188 -18.15 2.13 -3.27
C ASP A 188 -17.35 0.88 -2.86
N MET A 189 -17.42 0.48 -1.58
CA MET A 189 -16.73 -0.73 -1.09
C MET A 189 -17.23 -2.01 -1.77
N VAL A 190 -18.54 -2.11 -1.99
CA VAL A 190 -19.14 -3.21 -2.76
C VAL A 190 -18.63 -3.21 -4.20
N GLN A 191 -18.61 -2.05 -4.84
CA GLN A 191 -18.12 -1.91 -6.22
C GLN A 191 -16.63 -2.28 -6.35
N VAL A 192 -15.78 -1.85 -5.41
CA VAL A 192 -14.36 -2.21 -5.37
C VAL A 192 -14.18 -3.72 -5.25
N TYR A 193 -14.91 -4.35 -4.32
CA TYR A 193 -14.86 -5.81 -4.17
C TYR A 193 -15.31 -6.52 -5.45
N GLU A 194 -16.43 -6.13 -6.06
CA GLU A 194 -16.95 -6.73 -7.29
C GLU A 194 -16.00 -6.53 -8.48
N ALA A 195 -15.30 -5.41 -8.52
CA ALA A 195 -14.32 -5.12 -9.56
C ALA A 195 -13.08 -6.01 -9.48
N LEU A 196 -12.57 -6.28 -8.27
CA LEU A 196 -11.23 -6.83 -8.07
C LEU A 196 -11.22 -8.29 -7.59
N SER A 197 -12.31 -8.75 -6.98
CA SER A 197 -12.41 -10.13 -6.49
C SER A 197 -12.20 -11.16 -7.60
N GLY A 198 -11.42 -12.20 -7.29
CA GLY A 198 -11.11 -13.29 -8.23
C GLY A 198 -9.95 -13.03 -9.19
N ILE A 199 -9.37 -11.82 -9.23
CA ILE A 199 -8.18 -11.51 -10.07
C ILE A 199 -6.88 -11.83 -9.31
N GLY A 200 -6.77 -11.32 -8.08
CA GLY A 200 -5.62 -11.49 -7.20
C GLY A 200 -5.95 -10.99 -5.79
N ARG A 201 -5.02 -11.18 -4.83
CA ARG A 201 -5.18 -10.59 -3.50
C ARG A 201 -4.91 -9.09 -3.58
N PHE A 202 -5.79 -8.31 -2.97
CA PHE A 202 -5.67 -6.86 -2.90
C PHE A 202 -5.94 -6.35 -1.48
N MET A 203 -5.41 -5.18 -1.18
CA MET A 203 -5.73 -4.39 0.01
C MET A 203 -6.46 -3.12 -0.42
N PHE A 204 -7.32 -2.58 0.43
CA PHE A 204 -8.16 -1.45 0.10
C PHE A 204 -8.02 -0.29 1.10
N ALA A 205 -7.53 0.84 0.59
CA ALA A 205 -7.54 2.12 1.27
C ALA A 205 -8.89 2.81 1.05
N ALA A 206 -9.81 2.61 2.01
CA ALA A 206 -11.06 3.37 2.08
C ALA A 206 -10.80 4.68 2.84
N THR A 207 -11.34 5.80 2.35
CA THR A 207 -11.25 7.08 3.04
C THR A 207 -12.40 7.24 4.02
N PHE A 208 -12.07 7.64 5.25
CA PHE A 208 -13.04 7.83 6.33
C PHE A 208 -12.76 9.11 7.12
N GLY A 209 -12.37 10.17 6.41
CA GLY A 209 -11.95 11.45 6.98
C GLY A 209 -10.48 11.48 7.41
N ASN A 210 -9.67 10.50 7.00
CA ASN A 210 -8.22 10.48 7.20
C ASN A 210 -7.50 11.48 6.29
N VAL A 211 -6.38 12.00 6.78
CA VAL A 211 -5.64 13.12 6.17
C VAL A 211 -4.13 12.85 6.28
N HIS A 212 -3.35 13.15 5.24
CA HIS A 212 -1.90 13.04 5.27
C HIS A 212 -1.22 14.22 5.95
N GLY A 213 -0.32 13.91 6.88
CA GLY A 213 0.42 14.88 7.67
C GLY A 213 0.00 14.93 9.14
N VAL A 214 0.73 15.71 9.94
CA VAL A 214 0.44 15.89 11.38
C VAL A 214 -0.28 17.21 11.59
N TYR A 215 -1.58 17.14 11.92
CA TYR A 215 -2.41 18.30 12.22
C TYR A 215 -2.56 18.51 13.72
N LYS A 216 -3.01 19.71 14.11
CA LYS A 216 -3.37 19.95 15.51
C LYS A 216 -4.51 18.99 15.92
N PRO A 217 -4.46 18.41 17.14
CA PRO A 217 -5.54 17.56 17.64
C PRO A 217 -6.91 18.22 17.48
N GLY A 218 -7.86 17.51 16.87
CA GLY A 218 -9.24 17.95 16.65
C GLY A 218 -9.56 18.52 15.25
N ASN A 219 -8.56 18.70 14.38
CA ASN A 219 -8.79 19.14 12.99
C ASN A 219 -9.20 18.00 12.05
N VAL A 220 -8.74 16.77 12.33
CA VAL A 220 -9.10 15.56 11.60
C VAL A 220 -10.33 14.94 12.27
N LYS A 221 -11.38 14.66 11.48
CA LYS A 221 -12.60 14.00 11.97
C LYS A 221 -12.70 12.64 11.30
N LEU A 222 -12.11 11.64 11.96
CA LEU A 222 -12.22 10.25 11.52
C LEU A 222 -13.62 9.71 11.81
N GLU A 223 -14.17 8.98 10.87
CA GLU A 223 -15.43 8.22 11.01
C GLU A 223 -15.20 6.72 10.76
N PRO A 224 -14.54 5.97 11.68
CA PRO A 224 -14.24 4.54 11.48
C PRO A 224 -15.48 3.66 11.27
N THR A 225 -16.67 4.16 11.60
CA THR A 225 -17.94 3.49 11.31
C THR A 225 -18.15 3.24 9.81
N ILE A 226 -17.54 4.06 8.93
CA ILE A 226 -17.56 3.85 7.48
C ILE A 226 -16.94 2.50 7.11
N LEU A 227 -15.78 2.16 7.70
CA LEU A 227 -15.10 0.88 7.46
C LEU A 227 -15.96 -0.29 7.91
N ARG A 228 -16.57 -0.19 9.10
CA ARG A 228 -17.50 -1.20 9.64
C ARG A 228 -18.70 -1.40 8.71
N ASP A 229 -19.34 -0.30 8.32
CA ASP A 229 -20.60 -0.34 7.57
C ASP A 229 -20.37 -0.81 6.14
N GLY A 230 -19.25 -0.44 5.52
CA GLY A 230 -18.88 -0.93 4.20
C GLY A 230 -18.46 -2.41 4.19
N GLN A 231 -17.69 -2.89 5.18
CA GLN A 231 -17.43 -4.34 5.33
C GLN A 231 -18.73 -5.13 5.56
N ALA A 232 -19.66 -4.59 6.34
CA ALA A 232 -20.97 -5.19 6.54
C ALA A 232 -21.77 -5.27 5.23
N ALA A 233 -21.72 -4.24 4.38
CA ALA A 233 -22.38 -4.25 3.07
C ALA A 233 -21.78 -5.30 2.12
N VAL A 234 -20.45 -5.36 2.04
CA VAL A 234 -19.71 -6.34 1.21
C VAL A 234 -20.03 -7.76 1.65
N THR A 235 -19.89 -8.05 2.94
CA THR A 235 -20.13 -9.39 3.48
C THR A 235 -21.61 -9.80 3.48
N ALA A 236 -22.54 -8.85 3.61
CA ALA A 236 -23.97 -9.13 3.45
C ALA A 236 -24.32 -9.56 2.02
N LYS A 237 -23.65 -8.99 1.01
CA LYS A 237 -23.91 -9.28 -0.41
C LYS A 237 -23.13 -10.51 -0.91
N HIS A 238 -21.90 -10.71 -0.47
CA HIS A 238 -20.97 -11.71 -1.03
C HIS A 238 -20.55 -12.81 -0.04
N GLY A 239 -20.99 -12.75 1.22
CA GLY A 239 -20.65 -13.69 2.28
C GLY A 239 -19.44 -13.26 3.10
N THR A 240 -19.22 -13.90 4.25
CA THR A 240 -18.16 -13.51 5.21
C THR A 240 -16.75 -13.64 4.67
N ALA A 241 -16.52 -14.50 3.67
CA ALA A 241 -15.22 -14.64 3.03
C ALA A 241 -14.87 -13.45 2.11
N ALA A 242 -15.79 -12.52 1.88
CA ALA A 242 -15.58 -11.30 1.09
C ALA A 242 -15.02 -10.13 1.90
N GLU A 243 -14.75 -10.33 3.20
CA GLU A 243 -14.17 -9.30 4.06
C GLU A 243 -12.80 -8.85 3.51
N MET A 244 -12.67 -7.57 3.18
CA MET A 244 -11.47 -7.04 2.52
C MET A 244 -10.35 -6.74 3.53
N ASP A 245 -9.09 -6.86 3.09
CA ASP A 245 -7.94 -6.32 3.81
C ASP A 245 -7.98 -4.78 3.70
N LEU A 246 -8.18 -4.06 4.82
CA LEU A 246 -8.27 -2.58 4.81
C LEU A 246 -6.94 -1.92 5.18
N VAL A 247 -6.68 -0.75 4.60
CA VAL A 247 -5.49 0.07 4.88
C VAL A 247 -5.89 1.42 5.46
N PHE A 248 -5.23 1.83 6.54
CA PHE A 248 -5.42 3.13 7.18
C PHE A 248 -4.24 4.05 6.88
N HIS A 249 -4.46 4.94 5.92
CA HIS A 249 -3.59 6.04 5.54
C HIS A 249 -3.65 7.23 6.49
N GLY A 250 -2.56 7.98 6.63
CA GLY A 250 -2.53 9.17 7.50
C GLY A 250 -2.60 8.87 9.01
N GLY A 251 -2.06 7.73 9.46
CA GLY A 251 -2.11 7.31 10.87
C GLY A 251 -1.26 8.14 11.86
N SER A 252 -0.65 9.25 11.42
CA SER A 252 0.19 10.10 12.28
C SER A 252 -0.61 11.25 12.92
N GLY A 253 -0.73 11.25 14.25
CA GLY A 253 -1.38 12.32 15.01
C GLY A 253 -2.87 12.13 15.20
#